data_AF-A2BKH7-F1
#
_entry.id   AF-A2BKH7-F1
#
_cell.length_a   1.000
_cell.length_b   1.000
_cell.length_c   1.000
_cell.angle_alpha   90.00
_cell.angle_beta   90.00
_cell.angle_gamma   90.00
#
_symmetry.space_group_name_H-M   'P 1'
#
loop_
_entity.id
_entity.type
_entity.pdbx_description
1 polymer ?
#
loop_
_entity_poly.entity_id
_entity_poly.type
_entity_poly.pdbx_seq_one_letter_code
_entity_poly.pdbx_strand_id
1 'polypeptide(L)'
;MRLSRLGLLAVLLAAYLASMYYIGVLVGSGYSVDVVEKPLPQPEKLSFDDYAFSMFHVSMRIWGLAYEKVYVDATAEPLILHGYHFTEGLVCERVQGAEDIYECRGSGYIYKPVGFVEEYVSGGGETINYYSGWIIVLLYSIHQAVFAAAVLAPVAAGLYSYGLARLGLRGKAYLAVSAAGIAALVAGGLEGLAMIPSHVPGLYPPLAVSTASAVVAAFAAQVLAYRWTLRRSSGRSTSQTS
;
A
#
# COMPACT_ATOMS: atom_id res chain seq x y z
N MET A 1 -30.93 -4.16 25.07
CA MET A 1 -31.86 -4.51 23.97
C MET A 1 -31.41 -5.82 23.34
N ARG A 2 -32.28 -6.83 23.22
CA ARG A 2 -31.95 -8.07 22.48
C ARG A 2 -32.27 -7.86 21.00
N LEU A 3 -31.27 -7.95 20.11
CA LEU A 3 -31.53 -7.96 18.67
C LEU A 3 -32.36 -9.19 18.31
N SER A 4 -33.37 -8.99 17.47
CA SER A 4 -34.10 -10.11 16.85
C SER A 4 -33.15 -10.89 15.94
N ARG A 5 -33.46 -12.17 15.66
CA ARG A 5 -32.65 -13.00 14.74
C ARG A 5 -32.48 -12.35 13.36
N LEU A 6 -33.51 -11.66 12.88
CA LEU A 6 -33.47 -10.90 11.63
C LEU A 6 -32.52 -9.71 11.72
N GLY A 7 -32.56 -8.96 12.83
CA GLY A 7 -31.61 -7.87 13.07
C GLY A 7 -30.16 -8.35 13.11
N LEU A 8 -29.90 -9.48 13.80
CA LEU A 8 -28.56 -10.08 13.86
C LEU A 8 -28.07 -10.54 12.47
N LEU A 9 -28.96 -11.12 11.66
CA LEU A 9 -28.65 -11.57 10.31
C LEU A 9 -28.35 -10.40 9.37
N ALA A 10 -29.10 -9.30 9.46
CA ALA A 10 -28.85 -8.08 8.69
C ALA A 10 -27.51 -7.44 9.05
N VAL A 11 -27.18 -7.35 10.35
CA VAL A 11 -25.89 -6.83 10.81
C VAL A 11 -24.74 -7.72 10.34
N LEU A 12 -24.87 -9.04 10.44
CA LEU A 12 -23.83 -9.97 9.98
C LEU A 12 -23.63 -9.91 8.47
N LEU A 13 -24.72 -9.74 7.70
CA LEU A 13 -24.65 -9.56 6.26
C LEU A 13 -23.96 -8.25 5.89
N ALA A 14 -24.32 -7.14 6.53
CA ALA A 14 -23.67 -5.85 6.29
C ALA A 14 -22.18 -5.90 6.64
N ALA A 15 -21.83 -6.47 7.79
CA ALA A 15 -20.45 -6.67 8.22
C ALA A 15 -19.68 -7.56 7.23
N TYR A 16 -20.30 -8.63 6.73
CA TYR A 16 -19.71 -9.52 5.73
C TYR A 16 -19.40 -8.77 4.43
N LEU A 17 -20.36 -8.04 3.85
CA LEU A 17 -20.16 -7.31 2.60
C LEU A 17 -19.08 -6.23 2.74
N ALA A 18 -19.14 -5.44 3.83
CA ALA A 18 -18.13 -4.42 4.10
C ALA A 18 -16.74 -5.05 4.28
N SER A 19 -16.63 -6.14 5.06
CA SER A 19 -15.34 -6.82 5.29
C SER A 19 -14.77 -7.36 3.98
N MET A 20 -15.57 -8.03 3.16
CA MET A 20 -15.10 -8.59 1.89
C MET A 20 -14.66 -7.49 0.92
N TYR A 21 -15.39 -6.37 0.87
CA TYR A 21 -15.00 -5.21 0.08
C TYR A 21 -13.67 -4.62 0.54
N TYR A 22 -13.49 -4.35 1.84
CA TYR A 22 -12.23 -3.79 2.35
C TYR A 22 -11.04 -4.75 2.20
N ILE A 23 -11.25 -6.05 2.39
CA ILE A 23 -10.21 -7.06 2.07
C ILE A 23 -9.87 -6.99 0.58
N GLY A 24 -10.87 -6.83 -0.30
CA GLY A 24 -10.66 -6.65 -1.73
C GLY A 24 -9.77 -5.44 -2.02
N VAL A 25 -10.08 -4.28 -1.42
CA VAL A 25 -9.26 -3.06 -1.56
C VAL A 25 -7.82 -3.32 -1.13
N LEU A 26 -7.59 -4.00 -0.01
CA LEU A 26 -6.24 -4.33 0.46
C LEU A 26 -5.49 -5.26 -0.52
N VAL A 27 -6.17 -6.27 -1.07
CA VAL A 27 -5.57 -7.17 -2.07
C VAL A 27 -5.24 -6.42 -3.36
N GLY A 28 -6.18 -5.62 -3.86
CA GLY A 28 -6.04 -4.91 -5.13
C GLY A 28 -5.01 -3.80 -5.08
N SER A 29 -4.90 -3.10 -3.95
CA SER A 29 -4.01 -1.95 -3.81
C SER A 29 -2.57 -2.32 -3.44
N GLY A 30 -2.38 -3.41 -2.70
CA GLY A 30 -1.05 -3.95 -2.39
C GLY A 30 -0.08 -2.96 -1.72
N TYR A 31 -0.57 -1.89 -1.11
CA TYR A 31 0.29 -0.93 -0.42
C TYR A 31 0.55 -1.42 1.00
N SER A 32 1.81 -1.42 1.41
CA SER A 32 2.18 -1.21 2.80
C SER A 32 2.39 0.28 2.96
N VAL A 33 1.44 1.01 3.55
CA VAL A 33 1.71 2.42 3.84
C VAL A 33 2.72 2.47 4.99
N ASP A 34 4.00 2.39 4.66
CA ASP A 34 5.04 2.93 5.53
C ASP A 34 5.25 4.37 5.08
N VAL A 35 4.53 5.31 5.71
CA VAL A 35 4.80 6.73 5.49
C VAL A 35 6.04 7.06 6.29
N VAL A 36 7.15 7.17 5.60
CA VAL A 36 8.38 7.64 6.23
C VAL A 36 8.48 9.15 6.01
N GLU A 37 8.04 9.88 7.01
CA GLU A 37 8.36 11.30 7.16
C GLU A 37 9.71 11.42 7.83
N LYS A 38 10.75 11.75 7.06
CA LYS A 38 12.09 11.99 7.56
C LYS A 38 12.49 13.44 7.23
N PRO A 39 12.92 14.24 8.22
CA PRO A 39 13.61 15.48 7.92
C PRO A 39 15.00 15.13 7.39
N LEU A 40 15.23 15.42 6.10
CA LEU A 40 16.54 15.29 5.49
C LEU A 40 17.28 16.63 5.61
N PRO A 41 18.27 16.75 6.50
CA PRO A 41 18.96 18.02 6.72
C PRO A 41 19.83 18.44 5.53
N GLN A 42 20.20 17.50 4.65
CA GLN A 42 20.93 17.73 3.42
C GLN A 42 20.31 16.93 2.26
N PRO A 43 20.47 17.36 0.99
CA PRO A 43 19.97 16.63 -0.15
C PRO A 43 20.66 15.27 -0.32
N GLU A 44 19.86 14.21 -0.23
CA GLU A 44 20.33 12.83 -0.33
C GLU A 44 19.54 12.06 -1.39
N LYS A 45 20.19 11.06 -1.97
CA LYS A 45 19.49 10.08 -2.79
C LYS A 45 18.73 9.13 -1.88
N LEU A 46 17.59 8.65 -2.36
CA LEU A 46 16.79 7.68 -1.64
C LEU A 46 16.82 6.36 -2.39
N SER A 47 17.14 5.31 -1.66
CA SER A 47 17.18 3.93 -2.14
C SER A 47 16.23 3.06 -1.31
N PHE A 48 15.93 1.87 -1.82
CA PHE A 48 15.14 0.90 -1.05
C PHE A 48 15.86 0.48 0.24
N ASP A 49 17.20 0.39 0.22
CA ASP A 49 18.00 -0.10 1.33
C ASP A 49 17.96 0.82 2.57
N ASP A 50 17.47 2.06 2.40
CA ASP A 50 17.27 3.03 3.49
C ASP A 50 16.03 2.74 4.36
N TYR A 51 15.23 1.73 3.97
CA TYR A 51 13.97 1.39 4.60
C TYR A 51 13.96 -0.06 5.13
N ALA A 52 13.31 -0.24 6.27
CA ALA A 52 13.13 -1.58 6.83
C ALA A 52 12.32 -2.45 5.86
N PHE A 53 12.68 -3.73 5.76
CA PHE A 53 11.97 -4.70 4.92
C PHE A 53 12.00 -4.37 3.42
N SER A 54 12.99 -3.59 2.96
CA SER A 54 13.21 -3.17 1.57
C SER A 54 13.06 -4.30 0.53
N MET A 55 13.54 -5.49 0.87
CA MET A 55 13.45 -6.71 0.04
C MET A 55 12.01 -7.15 -0.26
N PHE A 56 11.01 -6.68 0.50
CA PHE A 56 9.61 -7.03 0.31
C PHE A 56 8.85 -6.01 -0.55
N HIS A 57 9.48 -4.88 -0.87
CA HIS A 57 8.88 -3.80 -1.66
C HIS A 57 9.37 -3.86 -3.10
N VAL A 58 8.46 -3.58 -4.04
CA VAL A 58 8.76 -3.64 -5.49
C VAL A 58 8.74 -2.26 -6.14
N SER A 59 8.22 -1.25 -5.44
CA SER A 59 8.29 0.13 -5.87
C SER A 59 8.19 1.07 -4.67
N MET A 60 8.76 2.26 -4.84
CA MET A 60 8.72 3.37 -3.92
C MET A 60 8.20 4.61 -4.67
N ARG A 61 7.25 5.33 -4.07
CA ARG A 61 6.74 6.61 -4.56
C ARG A 61 7.13 7.69 -3.56
N ILE A 62 7.76 8.75 -4.04
CA ILE A 62 8.34 9.81 -3.22
C ILE A 62 7.72 11.12 -3.61
N TRP A 63 7.42 11.94 -2.61
CA TRP A 63 7.04 13.34 -2.77
C TRP A 63 7.86 14.21 -1.85
N GLY A 64 8.46 15.25 -2.39
CA GLY A 64 9.24 16.19 -1.59
C GLY A 64 9.93 17.26 -2.41
N LEU A 65 10.66 18.13 -1.72
CA LEU A 65 11.54 19.11 -2.36
C LEU A 65 12.77 18.39 -2.93
N ALA A 66 12.88 18.43 -4.24
CA ALA A 66 13.90 17.77 -5.02
C ALA A 66 14.98 18.75 -5.50
N TYR A 67 16.19 18.22 -5.68
CA TYR A 67 17.38 18.92 -6.09
C TYR A 67 18.15 18.13 -7.14
N GLU A 68 18.76 18.86 -8.07
CA GLU A 68 19.74 18.33 -9.02
C GLU A 68 21.15 18.65 -8.52
N LYS A 69 22.03 17.63 -8.49
CA LYS A 69 23.45 17.81 -8.15
C LYS A 69 24.22 18.22 -9.40
N VAL A 70 24.72 19.46 -9.42
CA VAL A 70 25.43 20.04 -10.56
C VAL A 70 26.88 20.33 -10.18
N TYR A 71 27.81 19.83 -10.99
CA TYR A 71 29.23 20.13 -10.82
C TYR A 71 29.53 21.57 -11.20
N VAL A 72 30.36 22.25 -10.39
CA VAL A 72 30.82 23.61 -10.64
C VAL A 72 32.32 23.71 -10.35
N ASP A 73 33.02 24.41 -11.23
CA ASP A 73 34.41 24.80 -11.04
C ASP A 73 34.50 26.31 -10.84
N ALA A 74 34.70 26.74 -9.59
CA ALA A 74 34.84 28.11 -9.15
C ALA A 74 36.27 28.40 -8.65
N THR A 75 37.27 27.77 -9.27
CA THR A 75 38.69 27.98 -8.95
C THR A 75 39.22 29.29 -9.52
N ALA A 76 38.81 29.65 -10.74
CA ALA A 76 39.25 30.86 -11.44
C ALA A 76 38.34 32.07 -11.16
N GLU A 77 37.02 31.86 -11.17
CA GLU A 77 36.03 32.89 -10.88
C GLU A 77 35.11 32.39 -9.75
N PRO A 78 34.91 33.17 -8.67
CA PRO A 78 34.07 32.73 -7.56
C PRO A 78 32.60 32.66 -7.98
N LEU A 79 31.91 31.63 -7.49
CA LEU A 79 30.48 31.46 -7.67
C LEU A 79 29.73 32.27 -6.61
N ILE A 80 28.86 33.17 -7.04
CA ILE A 80 27.97 33.91 -6.13
C ILE A 80 26.68 33.10 -5.95
N LEU A 81 26.35 32.74 -4.72
CA LEU A 81 25.10 32.10 -4.34
C LEU A 81 24.27 33.03 -3.47
N HIS A 82 22.95 32.92 -3.61
CA HIS A 82 21.98 33.70 -2.86
C HIS A 82 21.09 32.78 -2.02
N GLY A 83 20.75 33.22 -0.81
CA GLY A 83 19.88 32.47 0.09
C GLY A 83 20.52 31.21 0.65
N TYR A 84 19.66 30.34 1.17
CA TYR A 84 20.04 29.03 1.64
C TYR A 84 20.43 28.12 0.47
N HIS A 85 21.59 27.48 0.59
CA HIS A 85 22.18 26.64 -0.46
C HIS A 85 22.81 25.40 0.16
N PHE A 86 22.85 24.33 -0.62
CA PHE A 86 23.60 23.12 -0.28
C PHE A 86 24.74 22.95 -1.26
N THR A 87 25.93 22.71 -0.73
CA THR A 87 27.17 22.56 -1.49
C THR A 87 28.01 21.42 -0.93
N GLU A 88 28.76 20.75 -1.79
CA GLU A 88 29.71 19.70 -1.42
C GLU A 88 31.06 20.00 -2.08
N GLY A 89 32.14 20.08 -1.29
CA GLY A 89 33.50 20.35 -1.79
C GLY A 89 33.85 21.82 -2.05
N LEU A 90 32.88 22.73 -2.03
CA LEU A 90 33.11 24.18 -2.16
C LEU A 90 33.33 24.84 -0.78
N VAL A 91 34.18 25.88 -0.76
CA VAL A 91 34.34 26.75 0.40
C VAL A 91 33.52 28.00 0.16
N CYS A 92 32.47 28.21 0.95
CA CYS A 92 31.56 29.33 0.81
C CYS A 92 31.66 30.28 2.01
N GLU A 93 31.95 31.55 1.75
CA GLU A 93 32.02 32.60 2.76
C GLU A 93 30.93 33.65 2.51
N ARG A 94 30.31 34.16 3.58
CA ARG A 94 29.29 35.21 3.45
C ARG A 94 29.94 36.54 3.07
N VAL A 95 29.41 37.21 2.05
CA VAL A 95 29.91 38.51 1.59
C VAL A 95 29.65 39.59 2.65
N GLN A 96 30.68 40.37 2.98
CA GLN A 96 30.56 41.45 3.97
C GLN A 96 29.57 42.53 3.51
N GLY A 97 28.67 42.92 4.41
CA GLY A 97 27.67 43.97 4.14
C GLY A 97 26.47 43.52 3.32
N ALA A 98 26.37 42.23 2.96
CA ALA A 98 25.21 41.66 2.28
C ALA A 98 24.47 40.64 3.16
N GLU A 99 23.13 40.65 3.08
CA GLU A 99 22.30 39.61 3.63
C GLU A 99 22.13 38.49 2.60
N ASP A 100 22.35 37.25 3.05
CA ASP A 100 22.15 36.02 2.27
C ASP A 100 22.90 35.94 0.93
N ILE A 101 24.06 36.60 0.80
CA ILE A 101 24.95 36.44 -0.35
C ILE A 101 26.22 35.74 0.11
N TYR A 102 26.58 34.68 -0.61
CA TYR A 102 27.75 33.85 -0.33
C TYR A 102 28.65 33.79 -1.56
N GLU A 103 29.94 33.97 -1.33
CA GLU A 103 30.99 33.80 -2.35
C GLU A 103 31.64 32.43 -2.13
N CYS A 104 31.49 31.55 -3.12
CA CYS A 104 32.00 30.18 -3.08
C CYS A 104 33.19 30.01 -4.02
N ARG A 105 34.25 29.36 -3.53
CA ARG A 105 35.49 29.09 -4.26
C ARG A 105 35.86 27.61 -4.21
N GLY A 106 36.65 27.18 -5.20
CA GLY A 106 37.11 25.78 -5.35
C GLY A 106 36.30 25.00 -6.38
N SER A 107 36.43 23.68 -6.37
CA SER A 107 35.68 22.77 -7.26
C SER A 107 34.83 21.80 -6.45
N GLY A 108 33.61 21.54 -6.91
CA GLY A 108 32.67 20.71 -6.18
C GLY A 108 31.29 20.68 -6.82
N TYR A 109 30.28 20.51 -5.98
CA TYR A 109 28.89 20.42 -6.42
C TYR A 109 28.00 21.41 -5.70
N ILE A 110 26.99 21.88 -6.41
CA ILE A 110 25.85 22.61 -5.86
C ILE A 110 24.58 21.79 -6.07
N TYR A 111 23.65 21.86 -5.13
CA TYR A 111 22.34 21.25 -5.28
C TYR A 111 21.33 22.32 -5.68
N LYS A 112 20.94 22.31 -6.96
CA LYS A 112 19.97 23.27 -7.49
C LYS A 112 18.56 22.78 -7.20
N PRO A 113 17.67 23.60 -6.61
CA PRO A 113 16.30 23.20 -6.35
C PRO A 113 15.55 23.01 -7.67
N VAL A 114 14.94 21.84 -7.83
CA VAL A 114 14.01 21.52 -8.93
C VAL A 114 12.58 21.91 -8.55
N GLY A 115 12.29 21.96 -7.24
CA GLY A 115 10.97 22.23 -6.69
C GLY A 115 10.36 20.98 -6.06
N PHE A 116 9.04 21.00 -5.84
CA PHE A 116 8.33 19.84 -5.31
C PHE A 116 8.08 18.83 -6.44
N VAL A 117 8.64 17.63 -6.30
CA VAL A 117 8.60 16.60 -7.34
C VAL A 117 7.98 15.33 -6.76
N GLU A 118 7.24 14.64 -7.63
CA GLU A 118 6.79 13.27 -7.42
C GLU A 118 7.64 12.33 -8.26
N GLU A 119 8.20 11.29 -7.64
CA GLU A 119 9.06 10.33 -8.32
C GLU A 119 8.71 8.89 -7.96
N TYR A 120 8.89 8.01 -8.94
CA TYR A 120 8.65 6.57 -8.83
C TYR A 120 9.94 5.82 -9.05
N VAL A 121 10.34 5.02 -8.06
CA VAL A 121 11.53 4.18 -8.12
C VAL A 121 11.08 2.72 -8.14
N SER A 122 11.59 1.95 -9.10
CA SER A 122 11.39 0.50 -9.17
C SER A 122 12.32 -0.22 -8.20
N GLY A 123 11.91 -1.40 -7.70
CA GLY A 123 12.65 -2.19 -6.72
C GLY A 123 14.14 -2.35 -7.06
N GLY A 124 15.00 -2.09 -6.07
CA GLY A 124 16.47 -2.10 -6.21
C GLY A 124 17.06 -0.87 -6.88
N GLY A 125 16.25 0.13 -7.24
CA GLY A 125 16.69 1.41 -7.78
C GLY A 125 16.95 2.47 -6.72
N GLU A 126 17.46 3.60 -7.19
CA GLU A 126 17.69 4.82 -6.44
C GLU A 126 16.97 5.98 -7.15
N THR A 127 16.61 7.04 -6.42
CA THR A 127 16.06 8.25 -7.03
C THR A 127 17.01 8.87 -8.05
N ILE A 128 16.46 9.53 -9.06
CA ILE A 128 17.16 10.42 -10.00
C ILE A 128 17.45 11.76 -9.32
N ASN A 129 16.52 12.29 -8.52
CA ASN A 129 16.74 13.53 -7.78
C ASN A 129 17.31 13.28 -6.38
N TYR A 130 17.94 14.30 -5.81
CA TYR A 130 18.27 14.36 -4.39
C TYR A 130 17.11 15.02 -3.66
N TYR A 131 16.75 14.55 -2.47
CA TYR A 131 15.65 15.09 -1.69
C TYR A 131 16.14 15.67 -0.37
N SER A 132 15.56 16.78 0.06
CA SER A 132 15.83 17.36 1.39
C SER A 132 14.56 17.93 2.04
N GLY A 133 14.62 18.17 3.34
CA GLY A 133 13.49 18.66 4.12
C GLY A 133 12.48 17.56 4.45
N TRP A 134 11.19 17.90 4.43
CA TRP A 134 10.11 16.97 4.70
C TRP A 134 9.73 16.22 3.41
N ILE A 135 9.91 14.90 3.46
CA ILE A 135 9.55 14.00 2.36
C ILE A 135 8.47 13.02 2.81
N ILE A 136 7.64 12.60 1.86
CA ILE A 136 6.66 11.53 2.02
C ILE A 136 7.08 10.41 1.10
N VAL A 137 7.24 9.22 1.66
CA VAL A 137 7.62 8.02 0.93
C VAL A 137 6.52 6.98 1.12
N LEU A 138 6.07 6.35 0.04
CA LEU A 138 5.15 5.21 0.05
C LEU A 138 5.82 4.01 -0.60
N LEU A 139 5.91 2.90 0.15
CA LEU A 139 6.52 1.66 -0.30
C LEU A 139 5.44 0.63 -0.68
N TYR A 140 5.48 0.12 -1.91
CA TYR A 140 4.49 -0.86 -2.38
C TYR A 140 5.01 -2.29 -2.24
N SER A 141 4.18 -3.19 -1.70
CA SER A 141 4.57 -4.58 -1.43
C SER A 141 3.51 -5.59 -1.90
N ILE A 142 3.91 -6.49 -2.80
CA ILE A 142 3.06 -7.60 -3.26
C ILE A 142 2.77 -8.58 -2.10
N HIS A 143 3.65 -8.68 -1.12
CA HIS A 143 3.53 -9.66 -0.02
C HIS A 143 2.28 -9.43 0.84
N GLN A 144 1.88 -8.17 1.04
CA GLN A 144 0.65 -7.86 1.76
C GLN A 144 -0.60 -8.28 0.98
N ALA A 145 -0.61 -8.05 -0.33
CA ALA A 145 -1.69 -8.52 -1.19
C ALA A 145 -1.79 -10.05 -1.18
N VAL A 146 -0.64 -10.75 -1.23
CA VAL A 146 -0.59 -12.22 -1.13
C VAL A 146 -1.11 -12.70 0.22
N PHE A 147 -0.70 -12.08 1.34
CA PHE A 147 -1.21 -12.43 2.66
C PHE A 147 -2.72 -12.19 2.77
N ALA A 148 -3.21 -11.04 2.31
CA ALA A 148 -4.63 -10.74 2.31
C ALA A 148 -5.43 -11.72 1.45
N ALA A 149 -4.91 -12.09 0.28
CA ALA A 149 -5.54 -13.04 -0.63
C ALA A 149 -5.54 -14.48 -0.09
N ALA A 150 -4.41 -14.95 0.43
CA ALA A 150 -4.23 -16.33 0.86
C ALA A 150 -4.76 -16.61 2.28
N VAL A 151 -4.84 -15.59 3.13
CA VAL A 151 -5.22 -15.75 4.55
C VAL A 151 -6.48 -14.98 4.90
N LEU A 152 -6.49 -13.65 4.75
CA LEU A 152 -7.59 -12.82 5.24
C LEU A 152 -8.91 -13.11 4.50
N ALA A 153 -8.88 -13.12 3.17
CA ALA A 153 -10.05 -13.40 2.34
C ALA A 153 -10.69 -14.77 2.64
N PRO A 154 -9.97 -15.90 2.62
CA PRO A 154 -10.57 -17.20 2.93
C PRO A 154 -11.03 -17.33 4.39
N VAL A 155 -10.29 -16.78 5.36
CA VAL A 155 -10.68 -16.83 6.77
C VAL A 155 -11.97 -16.06 7.01
N ALA A 156 -12.05 -14.81 6.53
CA ALA A 156 -13.26 -13.99 6.65
C ALA A 156 -14.44 -14.67 5.96
N ALA A 157 -14.24 -15.12 4.72
CA ALA A 157 -15.28 -15.79 3.95
C ALA A 157 -15.80 -17.07 4.62
N GLY A 158 -14.91 -17.89 5.20
CA GLY A 158 -15.28 -19.08 5.96
C GLY A 158 -16.03 -18.78 7.27
N LEU A 159 -15.58 -17.77 8.03
CA LEU A 159 -16.23 -17.37 9.29
C LEU A 159 -17.63 -16.80 9.06
N TYR A 160 -17.79 -15.90 8.08
CA TYR A 160 -19.09 -15.33 7.74
C TYR A 160 -20.04 -16.38 7.17
N SER A 161 -19.54 -17.24 6.27
CA SER A 161 -20.27 -18.41 5.77
C SER A 161 -20.83 -19.26 6.91
N TYR A 162 -19.97 -19.62 7.86
CA TYR A 162 -20.36 -20.42 9.02
C TYR A 162 -21.41 -19.71 9.88
N GLY A 163 -21.21 -18.43 10.18
CA GLY A 163 -22.12 -17.62 10.99
C GLY A 163 -23.51 -17.50 10.35
N LEU A 164 -23.57 -17.16 9.06
CA LEU A 164 -24.82 -17.04 8.31
C LEU A 164 -25.58 -18.37 8.23
N ALA A 165 -24.88 -19.47 7.95
CA ALA A 165 -25.47 -20.81 7.93
C ALA A 165 -26.04 -21.21 9.31
N ARG A 166 -25.35 -20.86 10.40
CA ARG A 166 -25.80 -21.12 11.77
C ARG A 166 -27.03 -20.31 12.17
N LEU A 167 -27.21 -19.12 11.59
CA LEU A 167 -28.39 -18.27 11.80
C LEU A 167 -29.60 -18.66 10.94
N GLY A 168 -29.46 -19.69 10.09
CA GLY A 168 -30.57 -20.28 9.34
C GLY A 168 -30.59 -19.98 7.85
N LEU A 169 -29.59 -19.26 7.31
CA LEU A 169 -29.45 -19.11 5.85
C LEU A 169 -29.04 -20.44 5.22
N ARG A 170 -29.88 -20.95 4.33
CA ARG A 170 -29.65 -22.22 3.63
C ARG A 170 -30.05 -22.13 2.17
N GLY A 171 -29.55 -23.08 1.37
CA GLY A 171 -29.94 -23.25 -0.03
C GLY A 171 -29.69 -21.99 -0.87
N LYS A 172 -30.71 -21.56 -1.62
CA LYS A 172 -30.61 -20.42 -2.55
C LYS A 172 -30.26 -19.10 -1.87
N ALA A 173 -30.79 -18.85 -0.66
CA ALA A 173 -30.52 -17.62 0.07
C ALA A 173 -29.05 -17.54 0.53
N TYR A 174 -28.48 -18.68 0.96
CA TYR A 174 -27.06 -18.76 1.28
C TYR A 174 -26.19 -18.50 0.03
N LEU A 175 -26.54 -19.11 -1.12
CA LEU A 175 -25.83 -18.91 -2.38
C LEU A 175 -25.84 -17.44 -2.84
N ALA A 176 -26.99 -16.76 -2.72
CA ALA A 176 -27.11 -15.35 -3.08
C ALA A 176 -26.22 -14.46 -2.20
N VAL A 177 -26.18 -14.71 -0.88
CA VAL A 177 -25.31 -13.96 0.04
C VAL A 177 -23.84 -14.25 -0.25
N SER A 178 -23.46 -15.51 -0.46
CA SER A 178 -22.11 -15.90 -0.88
C SER A 178 -21.68 -15.15 -2.14
N ALA A 179 -22.52 -15.13 -3.18
CA ALA A 179 -22.25 -14.41 -4.42
C ALA A 179 -22.10 -12.90 -4.20
N ALA A 180 -22.94 -12.30 -3.33
CA ALA A 180 -22.83 -10.88 -3.00
C ALA A 180 -21.50 -10.54 -2.31
N GLY A 181 -21.00 -11.40 -1.41
CA GLY A 181 -19.70 -11.18 -0.78
C GLY A 181 -18.51 -11.40 -1.72
N ILE A 182 -18.60 -12.33 -2.67
CA ILE A 182 -17.60 -12.45 -3.73
C ILE A 182 -17.63 -11.22 -4.65
N ALA A 183 -18.81 -10.73 -5.01
CA ALA A 183 -18.95 -9.51 -5.79
C ALA A 183 -18.38 -8.30 -5.04
N ALA A 184 -18.59 -8.19 -3.72
CA ALA A 184 -17.99 -7.16 -2.89
C ALA A 184 -16.46 -7.24 -2.88
N LEU A 185 -15.89 -8.45 -2.76
CA LEU A 185 -14.44 -8.67 -2.85
C LEU A 185 -13.88 -8.24 -4.21
N VAL A 186 -14.56 -8.59 -5.31
CA VAL A 186 -14.17 -8.18 -6.66
C VAL A 186 -14.24 -6.67 -6.82
N ALA A 187 -15.34 -6.04 -6.38
CA ALA A 187 -15.50 -4.59 -6.45
C ALA A 187 -14.38 -3.87 -5.69
N GLY A 188 -14.09 -4.30 -4.46
CA GLY A 188 -12.99 -3.77 -3.68
C GLY A 188 -11.63 -4.00 -4.35
N GLY A 189 -11.40 -5.20 -4.91
CA GLY A 189 -10.17 -5.52 -5.64
C GLY A 189 -9.94 -4.62 -6.86
N LEU A 190 -10.98 -4.39 -7.67
CA LEU A 190 -10.91 -3.48 -8.81
C LEU A 190 -10.66 -2.04 -8.39
N GLU A 191 -11.29 -1.59 -7.30
CA GLU A 191 -11.05 -0.26 -6.76
C GLU A 191 -9.63 -0.11 -6.23
N GLY A 192 -9.13 -1.11 -5.49
CA GLY A 192 -7.73 -1.14 -5.04
C GLY A 192 -6.74 -1.10 -6.20
N LEU A 193 -7.00 -1.86 -7.28
CA LEU A 193 -6.18 -1.81 -8.50
C LEU A 193 -6.19 -0.43 -9.15
N ALA A 194 -7.34 0.26 -9.14
CA ALA A 194 -7.45 1.62 -9.67
C ALA A 194 -6.71 2.67 -8.82
N MET A 195 -6.38 2.37 -7.57
CA MET A 195 -5.55 3.23 -6.72
C MET A 195 -4.05 3.10 -7.03
N ILE A 196 -3.62 2.07 -7.76
CA ILE A 196 -2.22 1.91 -8.16
C ILE A 196 -1.92 2.95 -9.25
N PRO A 197 -0.90 3.80 -9.06
CA PRO A 197 -0.51 4.72 -10.12
C PRO A 197 -0.04 3.94 -11.36
N SER A 198 -0.58 4.28 -12.53
CA SER A 198 -0.32 3.59 -13.81
C SER A 198 1.16 3.56 -14.21
N HIS A 199 1.96 4.45 -13.63
CA HIS A 199 3.38 4.61 -13.90
C HIS A 199 4.27 3.76 -12.99
N VAL A 200 3.71 2.94 -12.10
CA VAL A 200 4.50 2.02 -11.29
C VAL A 200 4.72 0.70 -12.02
N PRO A 201 5.93 0.45 -12.57
CA PRO A 201 6.20 -0.79 -13.30
C PRO A 201 6.15 -1.99 -12.36
N GLY A 202 5.57 -3.09 -12.84
CA GLY A 202 5.62 -4.39 -12.16
C GLY A 202 4.61 -4.61 -11.02
N LEU A 203 3.83 -3.61 -10.60
CA LEU A 203 2.82 -3.78 -9.54
C LEU A 203 1.48 -4.34 -10.04
N TYR A 204 0.99 -3.83 -11.17
CA TYR A 204 -0.37 -4.16 -11.62
C TYR A 204 -0.58 -5.66 -11.92
N PRO A 205 0.28 -6.34 -12.71
CA PRO A 205 0.08 -7.76 -13.03
C PRO A 205 0.00 -8.68 -11.79
N PRO A 206 0.93 -8.63 -10.81
CA PRO A 206 0.84 -9.51 -9.64
C PRO A 206 -0.34 -9.18 -8.72
N LEU A 207 -0.78 -7.92 -8.65
CA LEU A 207 -1.95 -7.54 -7.84
C LEU A 207 -3.27 -7.99 -8.50
N ALA A 208 -3.36 -7.94 -9.83
CA ALA A 208 -4.48 -8.52 -10.57
C ALA A 208 -4.58 -10.04 -10.35
N VAL A 209 -3.45 -10.75 -10.39
CA VAL A 209 -3.39 -12.19 -10.08
C VAL A 209 -3.80 -12.44 -8.63
N SER A 210 -3.29 -11.65 -7.68
CA SER A 210 -3.62 -11.79 -6.25
C SER A 210 -5.12 -11.57 -5.99
N THR A 211 -5.73 -10.60 -6.69
CA THR A 211 -7.18 -10.35 -6.63
C THR A 211 -7.98 -11.55 -7.12
N ALA A 212 -7.60 -12.13 -8.26
CA ALA A 212 -8.23 -13.35 -8.77
C ALA A 212 -8.04 -14.54 -7.81
N SER A 213 -6.84 -14.71 -7.25
CA SER A 213 -6.55 -15.75 -6.26
C SER A 213 -7.37 -15.58 -4.98
N ALA A 214 -7.56 -14.35 -4.50
CA ALA A 214 -8.40 -14.06 -3.34
C ALA A 214 -9.85 -14.50 -3.56
N VAL A 215 -10.40 -14.24 -4.74
CA VAL A 215 -11.76 -14.68 -5.13
C VAL A 215 -11.88 -16.19 -5.09
N VAL A 216 -10.93 -16.91 -5.69
CA VAL A 216 -10.93 -18.38 -5.71
C VAL A 216 -10.79 -18.94 -4.29
N ALA A 217 -9.87 -18.42 -3.49
CA ALA A 217 -9.64 -18.86 -2.12
C ALA A 217 -10.86 -18.59 -1.21
N ALA A 218 -11.44 -17.40 -1.29
CA ALA A 218 -12.64 -17.03 -0.55
C ALA A 218 -13.83 -17.92 -0.93
N PHE A 219 -14.04 -18.17 -2.22
CA PHE A 219 -15.11 -19.04 -2.69
C PHE A 219 -14.94 -20.48 -2.19
N ALA A 220 -13.73 -21.04 -2.29
CA ALA A 220 -13.43 -22.37 -1.79
C ALA A 220 -13.70 -22.49 -0.28
N ALA A 221 -13.27 -21.50 0.51
CA ALA A 221 -13.51 -21.45 1.95
C ALA A 221 -15.01 -21.42 2.29
N GLN A 222 -15.82 -20.63 1.57
CA GLN A 222 -17.27 -20.59 1.75
C GLN A 222 -17.93 -21.94 1.46
N VAL A 223 -17.53 -22.60 0.37
CA VAL A 223 -18.08 -23.92 0.00
C VAL A 223 -17.75 -24.96 1.06
N LEU A 224 -16.51 -24.98 1.55
CA LEU A 224 -16.06 -25.89 2.60
C LEU A 224 -16.79 -25.64 3.92
N ALA A 225 -16.87 -24.39 4.36
CA ALA A 225 -17.56 -24.00 5.59
C ALA A 225 -19.06 -24.37 5.52
N TYR A 226 -19.73 -24.08 4.40
CA TYR A 226 -21.13 -24.45 4.21
C TYR A 226 -21.34 -25.98 4.23
N ARG A 227 -20.55 -26.74 3.48
CA ARG A 227 -20.62 -28.22 3.50
C ARG A 227 -20.40 -28.79 4.89
N TRP A 228 -19.47 -28.23 5.65
CA TRP A 228 -19.22 -28.63 7.02
C TRP A 228 -20.41 -28.37 7.95
N THR A 229 -21.06 -27.20 7.83
CA THR A 229 -22.28 -26.91 8.61
C THR A 229 -23.44 -27.85 8.27
N LEU A 230 -23.64 -28.18 6.99
CA LEU A 230 -24.67 -29.12 6.57
C LEU A 230 -24.44 -30.51 7.17
N ARG A 231 -23.21 -31.06 7.09
CA ARG A 231 -22.87 -32.38 7.65
C ARG A 231 -23.12 -32.47 9.15
N ARG A 232 -22.80 -31.43 9.92
CA ARG A 232 -23.07 -31.41 11.37
C ARG A 232 -24.56 -31.29 11.70
N SER A 233 -25.34 -30.63 10.84
CA SER A 233 -26.79 -30.51 11.05
C SER A 233 -27.54 -31.82 10.76
N SER A 234 -27.07 -32.64 9.81
CA SER A 234 -27.68 -33.93 9.47
C SER A 234 -27.37 -35.02 10.50
N GLY A 235 -26.14 -35.07 11.03
CA GLY A 235 -25.71 -36.07 12.01
C GLY A 235 -26.34 -35.94 13.41
N ARG A 236 -27.01 -34.80 13.70
CA ARG A 236 -27.71 -34.58 14.97
C ARG A 236 -29.15 -35.10 14.98
N SER A 237 -29.72 -35.44 13.82
CA SER A 237 -31.09 -35.93 13.71
C SER A 237 -31.21 -37.44 13.95
N THR A 238 -30.12 -38.20 13.76
CA THR A 238 -30.11 -39.67 13.87
C THR A 238 -29.86 -40.20 15.29
N SER A 239 -29.54 -39.34 16.25
CA SER A 239 -29.27 -39.73 17.65
C SER A 239 -30.40 -39.40 18.63
N GLN A 240 -31.61 -39.10 18.15
CA GLN A 240 -32.79 -38.85 19.00
C GLN A 240 -33.90 -39.91 18.84
N THR A 241 -33.61 -41.01 18.16
CA THR A 241 -34.47 -42.19 18.06
C THR A 241 -33.69 -43.42 18.51
N SER A 242 -33.45 -43.53 19.82
CA SER A 242 -33.08 -44.76 20.50
C SER A 242 -33.45 -44.64 21.97
#